data_AF-A0A401ZW89-F1
#
_entry.id   AF-A0A401ZW89-F1
#
_cell.length_a   1.000
_cell.length_b   1.000
_cell.length_c   1.000
_cell.angle_alpha   90.00
_cell.angle_beta   90.00
_cell.angle_gamma   90.00
#
_symmetry.space_group_name_H-M   'P 1'
#
loop_
_entity.id
_entity.type
_entity.pdbx_description
1 polymer ?
#
loop_
_entity_poly.entity_id
_entity_poly.type
_entity_poly.pdbx_seq_one_letter_code
_entity_poly.pdbx_strand_id
1 'polypeptide(L)'
;MDARFYQTAETTIDIERLAKDLVDAYYSQGYQAQFLGNGDQLLIQFKKGSDLEALIGLQAALSLTMQRNGRGVLVTVGQQKWIDKAAVGAVSFIIPALWPLAITAGLGAIRQSGLAKQIFALLDTFVRQQYPDVQINPNAVPHF
;
A
#
# COMPACT_ATOMS: atom_id res chain seq x y z
N MET A 1 -4.71 -1.45 -9.25
CA MET A 1 -4.29 -2.26 -8.10
C MET A 1 -3.07 -3.00 -8.57
N ASP A 2 -1.96 -2.86 -7.86
CA ASP A 2 -0.69 -3.49 -8.22
C ASP A 2 -0.48 -4.68 -7.28
N ALA A 3 -0.06 -5.82 -7.82
CA ALA A 3 0.15 -7.02 -7.04
C ALA A 3 1.47 -7.71 -7.42
N ARG A 4 2.09 -8.35 -6.44
CA ARG A 4 3.35 -9.09 -6.58
C ARG A 4 3.22 -10.43 -5.89
N PHE A 5 3.77 -11.45 -6.52
CA PHE A 5 3.84 -12.78 -5.93
C PHE A 5 5.28 -13.10 -5.57
N TYR A 6 5.51 -13.45 -4.31
CA TYR A 6 6.81 -13.85 -3.78
C TYR A 6 6.76 -15.35 -3.49
N GLN A 7 7.69 -16.12 -4.06
CA GLN A 7 7.75 -17.57 -3.82
C GLN A 7 9.17 -18.01 -3.55
N THR A 8 9.32 -18.94 -2.62
CA THR A 8 10.59 -19.52 -2.20
C THR A 8 10.59 -21.03 -2.46
N ALA A 9 11.76 -21.59 -2.77
CA ALA A 9 11.89 -23.02 -3.07
C ALA A 9 11.78 -23.89 -1.80
N GLU A 10 12.37 -23.45 -0.69
CA GLU A 10 12.70 -24.31 0.48
C GLU A 10 12.03 -23.87 1.79
N THR A 11 11.76 -22.57 1.98
CA THR A 11 11.30 -22.01 3.27
C THR A 11 9.97 -21.26 3.17
N THR A 12 9.05 -21.51 4.08
CA THR A 12 7.80 -20.75 4.17
C THR A 12 8.06 -19.29 4.56
N ILE A 13 7.52 -18.33 3.80
CA ILE A 13 7.65 -16.90 4.11
C ILE A 13 6.82 -16.57 5.37
N ASP A 14 7.44 -15.92 6.35
CA ASP A 14 6.80 -15.41 7.56
C ASP A 14 6.27 -13.99 7.28
N ILE A 15 4.98 -13.90 7.00
CA ILE A 15 4.33 -12.64 6.64
C ILE A 15 4.14 -11.71 7.84
N GLU A 16 4.09 -12.23 9.08
CA GLU A 16 3.95 -11.40 10.29
C GLU A 16 5.25 -10.68 10.59
N ARG A 17 6.37 -11.39 10.47
CA ARG A 17 7.70 -10.77 10.61
C ARG A 17 7.94 -9.71 9.54
N LEU A 18 7.63 -10.01 8.27
CA LEU A 18 7.72 -9.03 7.18
C LEU A 18 6.82 -7.82 7.42
N ALA A 19 5.59 -8.03 7.92
CA ALA A 19 4.69 -6.94 8.24
C ALA A 19 5.24 -6.04 9.34
N LYS A 20 5.79 -6.64 10.40
CA LYS A 20 6.38 -5.90 11.51
C LYS A 20 7.57 -5.07 11.05
N ASP A 21 8.52 -5.67 10.32
CA ASP A 21 9.70 -4.97 9.81
C ASP A 21 9.31 -3.81 8.89
N LEU A 22 8.29 -4.01 8.05
CA LEU A 22 7.73 -2.99 7.17
C LEU A 22 7.07 -1.84 7.96
N VAL A 23 6.25 -2.16 8.97
CA VAL A 23 5.61 -1.16 9.84
C VAL A 23 6.65 -0.35 10.60
N ASP A 24 7.65 -1.00 11.21
CA ASP A 24 8.71 -0.33 11.97
C ASP A 24 9.52 0.64 11.08
N ALA A 25 9.85 0.22 9.86
CA ALA A 25 10.54 1.06 8.88
C ALA A 25 9.71 2.29 8.49
N TYR A 26 8.41 2.13 8.22
CA TYR A 26 7.53 3.26 7.88
C TYR A 26 7.21 4.16 9.07
N TYR A 27 7.12 3.61 10.27
CA TYR A 27 6.97 4.37 11.51
C TYR A 27 8.15 5.33 11.70
N SER A 28 9.39 4.87 11.47
CA SER A 28 10.59 5.72 11.54
C SER A 28 10.61 6.88 10.52
N GLN A 29 9.83 6.76 9.43
CA GLN A 29 9.69 7.77 8.39
C GLN A 29 8.50 8.73 8.61
N GLY A 30 7.88 8.66 9.80
CA GLY A 30 6.76 9.51 10.21
C GLY A 30 5.41 9.08 9.63
N TYR A 31 5.26 7.82 9.23
CA TYR A 31 3.96 7.26 8.85
C TYR A 31 3.27 6.66 10.08
N GLN A 32 1.95 6.75 10.11
CA GLN A 32 1.13 5.88 10.95
C GLN A 32 0.94 4.56 10.19
N ALA A 33 1.64 3.52 10.60
CA ALA A 33 1.56 2.20 9.99
C ALA A 33 1.06 1.19 11.03
N GLN A 34 0.11 0.35 10.64
CA GLN A 34 -0.46 -0.69 11.51
C GLN A 34 -0.80 -1.93 10.67
N PHE A 35 -0.68 -3.12 11.25
CA PHE A 35 -1.10 -4.36 10.61
C PHE A 35 -2.21 -5.06 11.41
N LEU A 36 -3.09 -5.74 10.69
CA LEU A 36 -4.22 -6.50 11.22
C LEU A 36 -4.25 -7.86 10.51
N GLY A 37 -4.53 -8.95 11.24
CA GLY A 37 -4.65 -10.29 10.68
C GLY A 37 -3.77 -11.31 11.39
N ASN A 38 -3.34 -12.33 10.67
CA ASN A 38 -2.58 -13.48 11.18
C ASN A 38 -1.66 -14.08 10.10
N GLY A 39 -0.93 -15.14 10.44
CA GLY A 39 0.04 -15.82 9.57
C GLY A 39 -0.46 -16.36 8.22
N ASP A 40 -1.77 -16.32 7.91
CA ASP A 40 -2.35 -16.66 6.60
C ASP A 40 -2.75 -15.42 5.80
N GLN A 41 -3.24 -14.37 6.46
CA GLN A 41 -3.62 -13.13 5.81
C GLN A 41 -3.35 -11.92 6.71
N LEU A 42 -2.63 -10.93 6.19
CA LEU A 42 -2.35 -9.67 6.84
C LEU A 42 -2.78 -8.50 5.98
N LEU A 43 -3.37 -7.50 6.62
CA LEU A 43 -3.66 -6.19 6.06
C LEU A 43 -2.80 -5.17 6.79
N ILE A 44 -1.94 -4.47 6.07
CA ILE A 44 -1.14 -3.35 6.58
C ILE A 44 -1.71 -2.06 6.03
N GLN A 45 -1.96 -1.09 6.90
CA GLN A 45 -2.42 0.24 6.53
C GLN A 45 -1.31 1.24 6.81
N PHE A 46 -1.04 2.09 5.83
CA PHE A 46 -0.10 3.20 5.91
C PHE A 46 -0.86 4.51 5.74
N LYS A 47 -0.80 5.39 6.74
CA LYS A 47 -1.35 6.74 6.71
C LYS A 47 -0.22 7.75 6.91
N LYS A 48 -0.15 8.78 6.06
CA LYS A 48 0.72 9.93 6.27
C LYS A 48 0.00 11.23 5.93
N GLY A 49 0.17 12.19 6.81
CA GLY A 49 -0.55 13.46 6.80
C GLY A 49 -1.56 13.54 7.93
N SER A 50 -1.89 14.78 8.29
CA SER A 50 -2.86 15.16 9.31
C SER A 50 -4.31 15.07 8.79
N ASP A 51 -5.29 15.15 9.69
CA ASP A 51 -6.71 15.14 9.32
C ASP A 51 -7.11 16.37 8.50
N LEU A 52 -6.39 17.49 8.62
CA LEU A 52 -6.55 18.66 7.76
C LEU A 52 -6.09 18.38 6.32
N GLU A 53 -4.95 17.70 6.16
CA GLU A 53 -4.47 17.27 4.84
C GLU A 53 -5.41 16.23 4.21
N ALA A 54 -6.10 15.44 5.03
CA ALA A 54 -7.14 14.52 4.55
C ALA A 54 -8.32 15.27 3.91
N LEU A 55 -8.73 16.39 4.50
CA LEU A 55 -9.85 17.19 4.03
C LEU A 55 -9.61 17.81 2.63
N ILE A 56 -8.36 18.18 2.34
CA ILE A 56 -7.96 18.80 1.06
C ILE A 56 -7.35 17.82 0.07
N GLY A 57 -7.41 16.51 0.35
CA GLY A 57 -6.93 15.45 -0.53
C GLY A 57 -5.41 15.30 -0.60
N LEU A 58 -4.66 15.85 0.36
CA LEU A 58 -3.20 15.75 0.44
C LEU A 58 -2.72 14.59 1.34
N GLN A 59 -3.60 13.97 2.13
CA GLN A 59 -3.30 12.77 2.89
C GLN A 59 -3.06 11.59 1.96
N ALA A 60 -2.02 10.81 2.24
CA ALA A 60 -1.81 9.54 1.58
C ALA A 60 -2.23 8.39 2.51
N ALA A 61 -3.13 7.55 2.02
CA ALA A 61 -3.56 6.32 2.68
C ALA A 61 -3.44 5.15 1.71
N LEU A 62 -2.65 4.14 2.08
CA LEU A 62 -2.49 2.92 1.30
C LEU A 62 -2.72 1.70 2.18
N SER A 63 -3.25 0.66 1.57
CA SER A 63 -3.38 -0.66 2.17
C SER A 63 -2.53 -1.65 1.40
N LEU A 64 -1.77 -2.47 2.11
CA LEU A 64 -1.05 -3.60 1.58
C LEU A 64 -1.64 -4.87 2.18
N THR A 65 -2.12 -5.78 1.35
CA THR A 65 -2.63 -7.08 1.78
C THR A 65 -1.61 -8.13 1.42
N MET A 66 -1.20 -8.95 2.39
CA MET A 66 -0.39 -10.14 2.18
C MET A 66 -1.27 -11.36 2.43
N GLN A 67 -1.34 -12.26 1.45
CA GLN A 67 -2.08 -13.50 1.54
C GLN A 67 -1.13 -14.66 1.26
N ARG A 68 -1.08 -15.61 2.18
CA ARG A 68 -0.34 -16.85 1.96
C ARG A 68 -1.03 -17.65 0.85
N ASN A 69 -0.23 -18.15 -0.08
CA ASN A 69 -0.68 -19.05 -1.14
C ASN A 69 0.34 -20.18 -1.28
N GLY A 70 0.07 -21.28 -0.57
CA GLY A 70 0.98 -22.41 -0.44
C GLY A 70 2.33 -21.99 0.15
N ARG A 71 3.40 -22.17 -0.64
CA ARG A 71 4.78 -21.79 -0.28
C ARG A 71 5.13 -20.34 -0.66
N GLY A 72 4.22 -19.64 -1.32
CA GLY A 72 4.38 -18.24 -1.69
C GLY A 72 3.45 -17.31 -0.95
N VAL A 73 3.61 -16.02 -1.20
CA VAL A 73 2.80 -14.94 -0.65
C VAL A 73 2.42 -14.01 -1.79
N LEU A 74 1.11 -13.82 -1.95
CA LEU A 74 0.55 -12.80 -2.81
C LEU A 74 0.45 -11.49 -2.02
N VAL A 75 1.08 -10.45 -2.52
CA VAL A 75 1.06 -9.13 -1.92
C VAL A 75 0.37 -8.17 -2.87
N THR A 76 -0.70 -7.54 -2.40
CA THR A 76 -1.50 -6.60 -3.19
C THR A 76 -1.49 -5.25 -2.53
N VAL A 77 -1.14 -4.19 -3.26
CA VAL A 77 -1.29 -2.81 -2.79
C VAL A 77 -2.61 -2.26 -3.34
N GLY A 78 -3.54 -2.06 -2.42
CA GLY A 78 -4.77 -1.33 -2.64
C GLY A 78 -4.60 0.14 -2.25
N GLN A 79 -5.03 1.05 -3.13
CA GLN A 79 -5.43 2.36 -2.64
C GLN A 79 -6.73 2.17 -1.88
N GLN A 80 -6.73 2.45 -0.59
CA GLN A 80 -7.97 2.49 0.18
C GLN A 80 -8.73 3.69 -0.37
N LYS A 81 -9.64 3.46 -1.32
CA LYS A 81 -10.52 4.51 -1.82
C LYS A 81 -11.45 4.88 -0.68
N TRP A 82 -11.22 6.05 -0.09
CA TRP A 82 -12.25 6.76 0.67
C TRP A 82 -13.27 7.29 -0.36
N ILE A 83 -13.97 6.39 -1.06
CA ILE A 83 -14.90 6.80 -2.12
C ILE A 83 -16.13 7.52 -1.56
N ASP A 84 -16.36 7.48 -0.25
CA ASP A 84 -17.53 8.15 0.33
C ASP A 84 -17.33 9.63 0.70
N LYS A 85 -16.18 10.26 0.37
CA LYS A 85 -16.03 11.72 0.46
C LYS A 85 -15.33 12.38 -0.73
N ALA A 86 -15.15 11.66 -1.83
CA ALA A 86 -14.53 12.18 -3.06
C ALA A 86 -15.55 12.41 -4.21
N ALA A 87 -16.84 12.54 -3.90
CA ALA A 87 -17.80 13.12 -4.85
C ALA A 87 -17.41 14.57 -5.26
N VAL A 88 -16.50 15.22 -4.53
CA VAL A 88 -16.01 16.57 -4.81
C VAL A 88 -15.06 16.61 -6.02
N GLY A 89 -14.39 15.50 -6.37
CA GLY A 89 -13.45 15.45 -7.50
C GLY A 89 -14.14 15.44 -8.86
N ALA A 90 -15.22 14.67 -9.03
CA ALA A 90 -15.97 14.61 -10.29
C ALA A 90 -16.89 15.83 -10.51
N VAL A 91 -17.39 16.44 -9.43
CA VAL A 91 -18.25 17.64 -9.49
C VAL A 91 -17.43 18.92 -9.75
N SER A 92 -16.11 18.90 -9.54
CA SER A 92 -15.23 20.06 -9.72
C SER A 92 -15.11 20.55 -11.17
N PHE A 93 -15.37 19.70 -12.17
CA PHE A 93 -15.44 20.12 -13.57
C PHE A 93 -16.73 20.86 -13.93
N ILE A 94 -17.75 20.80 -13.06
CA ILE A 94 -19.06 21.44 -13.28
C ILE A 94 -19.25 22.68 -12.38
N ILE A 95 -18.52 22.77 -11.26
CA ILE A 95 -18.53 23.93 -10.34
C ILE A 95 -17.15 24.63 -10.36
N PRO A 96 -17.03 25.80 -11.02
CA PRO A 96 -15.77 26.54 -11.14
C PRO A 96 -15.14 26.96 -9.81
N ALA A 97 -15.84 26.93 -8.69
CA ALA A 97 -15.30 27.24 -7.37
C ALA A 97 -14.47 26.10 -6.75
N LEU A 98 -14.60 24.87 -7.26
CA LEU A 98 -13.95 23.67 -6.68
C LEU A 98 -12.67 23.24 -7.41
N TRP A 99 -12.28 23.95 -8.48
CA TRP A 99 -11.05 23.64 -9.24
C TRP A 99 -9.74 23.63 -8.44
N PRO A 100 -9.52 24.42 -7.37
CA PRO A 100 -8.26 24.35 -6.62
C PRO A 100 -8.16 23.02 -5.86
N LEU A 101 -9.30 22.49 -5.38
CA LEU A 101 -9.37 21.18 -4.72
C LEU A 101 -9.13 20.03 -5.71
N ALA A 102 -9.50 20.20 -6.98
CA ALA A 102 -9.18 19.22 -8.02
C ALA A 102 -7.66 19.11 -8.26
N ILE A 103 -6.95 20.23 -8.23
CA ILE A 103 -5.48 20.27 -8.35
C ILE A 103 -4.84 19.60 -7.12
N THR A 104 -5.29 19.91 -5.90
CA THR A 104 -4.72 19.29 -4.69
C THR A 104 -5.01 17.79 -4.61
N ALA A 105 -6.21 17.35 -5.03
CA ALA A 105 -6.54 15.93 -5.13
C ALA A 105 -5.66 15.21 -6.17
N GLY A 106 -5.35 15.86 -7.31
CA GLY A 106 -4.39 15.35 -8.29
C GLY A 106 -2.99 15.17 -7.71
N LEU A 107 -2.51 16.15 -6.93
CA LEU A 107 -1.22 16.04 -6.22
C LEU A 107 -1.23 14.92 -5.17
N GLY A 108 -2.34 14.72 -4.47
CA GLY A 108 -2.55 13.60 -3.55
C GLY A 108 -2.44 12.24 -4.23
N ALA A 109 -3.06 12.09 -5.41
CA ALA A 109 -2.97 10.85 -6.21
C ALA A 109 -1.53 10.54 -6.64
N ILE A 110 -0.74 11.57 -7.02
CA ILE A 110 0.68 11.41 -7.35
C ILE A 110 1.45 10.90 -6.13
N ARG A 111 1.25 11.50 -4.94
CA ARG A 111 1.89 11.03 -3.70
C ARG A 111 1.54 9.58 -3.39
N GLN A 112 0.27 9.19 -3.49
CA GLN A 112 -0.16 7.80 -3.26
C GLN A 112 0.52 6.82 -4.24
N SER A 113 0.69 7.19 -5.51
CA SER A 113 1.40 6.34 -6.48
C SER A 113 2.89 6.18 -6.15
N GLY A 114 3.54 7.25 -5.66
CA GLY A 114 4.93 7.20 -5.22
C GLY A 114 5.12 6.30 -4.02
N LEU A 115 4.21 6.35 -3.05
CA LEU A 115 4.25 5.50 -1.87
C LEU A 115 4.06 4.03 -2.21
N ALA A 116 3.15 3.68 -3.12
CA ALA A 116 2.97 2.30 -3.55
C ALA A 116 4.26 1.71 -4.14
N LYS A 117 4.96 2.50 -4.96
CA LYS A 117 6.27 2.12 -5.53
C LYS A 117 7.33 1.95 -4.44
N GLN A 118 7.38 2.85 -3.45
CA GLN A 118 8.33 2.76 -2.34
C GLN A 118 8.07 1.52 -1.46
N ILE A 119 6.81 1.23 -1.16
CA ILE A 119 6.42 0.06 -0.35
C ILE A 119 6.92 -1.22 -1.04
N PHE A 120 6.69 -1.34 -2.34
CA PHE A 120 7.17 -2.49 -3.10
C PHE A 120 8.69 -2.57 -3.19
N ALA A 121 9.39 -1.46 -3.38
CA ALA A 121 10.85 -1.46 -3.43
C ALA A 121 11.47 -1.89 -2.07
N LEU A 122 10.89 -1.41 -0.96
CA LEU A 122 11.35 -1.78 0.38
C LEU A 122 11.03 -3.25 0.69
N LEU A 123 9.82 -3.70 0.34
CA LEU A 123 9.41 -5.09 0.51
C LEU A 123 10.31 -6.04 -0.30
N ASP A 124 10.61 -5.72 -1.57
CA ASP A 124 11.53 -6.51 -2.38
C ASP A 124 12.91 -6.63 -1.71
N THR A 125 13.39 -5.53 -1.11
CA THR A 125 14.67 -5.51 -0.42
C THR A 125 14.65 -6.43 0.80
N PHE A 126 13.62 -6.32 1.65
CA PHE A 126 13.49 -7.19 2.83
C PHE A 126 13.32 -8.66 2.46
N VAL A 127 12.47 -8.96 1.48
CA VAL A 127 12.22 -10.34 1.07
C VAL A 127 13.49 -10.96 0.47
N ARG A 128 14.26 -10.22 -0.36
CA ARG A 128 15.56 -10.72 -0.87
C ARG A 128 16.62 -10.88 0.21
N GLN A 129 16.63 -10.01 1.21
CA GLN A 129 17.57 -10.11 2.34
C GLN A 129 17.26 -11.32 3.22
N GLN A 130 15.98 -11.59 3.48
CA GLN A 130 15.54 -12.68 4.35
C GLN A 130 15.50 -14.03 3.61
N TYR A 131 15.23 -14.00 2.30
CA TYR A 131 15.06 -15.19 1.45
C TYR A 131 15.84 -15.01 0.15
N PRO A 132 17.14 -15.38 0.10
CA PRO A 132 18.00 -15.17 -1.07
C PRO A 132 17.51 -15.92 -2.33
N ASP A 133 16.81 -17.04 -2.17
CA ASP A 133 16.26 -17.85 -3.28
C ASP A 133 14.85 -17.42 -3.72
N VAL A 134 14.40 -16.23 -3.33
CA VAL A 134 13.04 -15.77 -3.64
C VAL A 134 12.88 -15.43 -5.13
N GLN A 135 11.83 -15.98 -5.73
CA GLN A 135 11.34 -15.58 -7.04
C GLN A 135 10.24 -14.53 -6.88
N ILE A 136 10.40 -13.40 -7.56
CA ILE A 136 9.46 -12.28 -7.52
C ILE A 136 8.76 -12.20 -8.89
N ASN A 137 7.45 -12.40 -8.90
CA ASN A 137 6.62 -12.13 -10.08
C ASN A 137 5.89 -10.80 -9.90
N PRO A 138 6.29 -9.73 -10.61
CA PRO A 138 5.71 -8.40 -10.47
C PRO A 138 4.36 -8.23 -11.19
N ASN A 139 3.93 -9.22 -12.00
CA ASN A 139 2.70 -9.17 -12.79
C ASN A 139 1.65 -10.15 -12.24
N ALA A 140 1.65 -10.38 -10.93
CA ALA A 140 0.70 -11.31 -10.31
C ALA A 140 -0.73 -10.78 -10.49
N VAL A 141 -1.64 -11.64 -10.96
CA VAL A 141 -3.05 -11.30 -11.06
C VAL A 141 -3.72 -11.74 -9.75
N PRO A 142 -4.36 -10.84 -8.99
CA PRO A 142 -5.11 -11.25 -7.83
C PRO A 142 -6.35 -12.04 -8.27
N HIS A 143 -6.40 -13.32 -7.93
CA HIS A 143 -7.59 -14.16 -8.10
C HIS A 143 -8.44 -13.99 -6.83
N PHE A 144 -9.50 -13.20 -6.93
CA PHE A 144 -10.52 -13.06 -5.88
C PHE A 144 -11.64 -14.08 -6.10
#